data_AF-A0A0Q3X0W3-F1
#
_entry.id   AF-A0A0Q3X0W3-F1
#
_cell.length_a   1.000
_cell.length_b   1.000
_cell.length_c   1.000
_cell.angle_alpha   90.00
_cell.angle_beta   90.00
_cell.angle_gamma   90.00
#
_symmetry.space_group_name_H-M   'P 1'
#
loop_
_entity.id
_entity.type
_entity.pdbx_description
1 polymer ?
#
loop_
_entity_poly.entity_id
_entity_poly.type
_entity_poly.pdbx_seq_one_letter_code
_entity_poly.pdbx_strand_id
1 'polypeptide(L)' 'MKKNIISEKQAEDIALKRIKGDVLNVEMEKEEGKTYYEVKIITSNKVLFEVEIDAHTGKIVEVENEGKHSRKKDKKVK' A
#
# COMPACT_ATOMS: atom_id res chain seq x y z
N MET A 1 -17.84 -19.19 1.05
CA MET A 1 -17.07 -18.68 -0.11
C MET A 1 -15.66 -18.39 0.37
N LYS A 2 -14.63 -19.00 -0.24
CA LYS A 2 -13.23 -18.63 0.07
C LYS A 2 -12.99 -17.26 -0.57
N LYS A 3 -12.83 -16.21 0.25
CA LYS A 3 -12.34 -14.92 -0.24
C LYS A 3 -10.91 -15.14 -0.72
N ASN A 4 -10.72 -15.11 -2.03
CA ASN A 4 -9.41 -15.25 -2.64
C ASN A 4 -8.75 -13.87 -2.61
N ILE A 5 -8.15 -13.54 -1.46
CA ILE A 5 -7.27 -12.38 -1.34
C ILE A 5 -5.84 -12.83 -1.62
N ILE A 6 -5.04 -11.95 -2.19
CA ILE A 6 -3.59 -12.15 -2.29
C ILE A 6 -3.02 -12.24 -0.87
N SER A 7 -1.89 -12.92 -0.72
CA SER A 7 -1.16 -12.94 0.55
C SER A 7 -0.35 -11.66 0.75
N GLU A 8 0.03 -11.37 2.00
CA GLU A 8 0.96 -10.28 2.34
C GLU A 8 2.24 -10.34 1.50
N LYS A 9 2.81 -11.55 1.35
CA LYS A 9 4.00 -11.76 0.51
C LYS A 9 3.77 -11.40 -0.96
N GLN A 10 2.58 -11.69 -1.50
CA GLN A 10 2.25 -11.28 -2.86
C GLN A 10 2.10 -9.75 -2.96
N ALA A 11 1.52 -9.11 -1.95
CA ALA A 11 1.43 -7.66 -1.88
C ALA A 11 2.83 -7.02 -1.81
N GLU A 12 3.72 -7.58 -0.98
CA GLU A 12 5.13 -7.20 -0.88
C GLU A 12 5.85 -7.30 -2.25
N ASP A 13 5.73 -8.45 -2.93
CA ASP A 13 6.32 -8.67 -4.24
C ASP A 13 5.79 -7.66 -5.29
N ILE A 14 4.51 -7.32 -5.22
CA ILE A 14 3.89 -6.33 -6.12
C ILE A 14 4.43 -4.93 -5.82
N ALA A 15 4.51 -4.55 -4.55
CA ALA A 15 5.01 -3.25 -4.11
C ALA A 15 6.49 -3.07 -4.46
N LEU A 16 7.33 -4.09 -4.21
CA LEU A 16 8.76 -4.08 -4.54
C LEU A 16 9.05 -4.02 -6.04
N LYS A 17 8.17 -4.56 -6.88
CA LYS A 17 8.25 -4.37 -8.34
C LYS A 17 8.03 -2.91 -8.73
N ARG A 18 7.27 -2.15 -7.95
CA ARG A 18 6.94 -0.75 -8.22
C ARG A 18 7.95 0.22 -7.63
N ILE A 19 8.41 -0.04 -6.40
CA ILE A 19 9.35 0.78 -5.64
C ILE A 19 10.48 -0.12 -5.15
N LYS A 20 11.71 0.16 -5.59
CA LYS A 20 12.89 -0.55 -5.09
C LYS A 20 13.26 -0.01 -3.71
N GLY A 21 13.37 -0.90 -2.74
CA GLY A 21 13.73 -0.57 -1.37
C GLY A 21 13.57 -1.76 -0.45
N ASP A 22 13.57 -1.50 0.84
CA ASP A 22 13.34 -2.48 1.88
C ASP A 22 11.91 -2.30 2.42
N VAL A 23 11.17 -3.40 2.53
CA VAL A 23 9.83 -3.38 3.12
C VAL A 23 9.98 -3.27 4.63
N LEU A 24 9.39 -2.21 5.19
CA LEU A 24 9.37 -1.96 6.62
C LEU A 24 8.16 -2.62 7.28
N ASN A 25 7.00 -2.58 6.61
CA ASN A 25 5.77 -3.12 7.15
C ASN A 25 4.79 -3.48 6.03
N VAL A 26 3.94 -4.46 6.30
CA VAL A 26 2.81 -4.84 5.46
C VAL A 26 1.59 -4.97 6.38
N GLU A 27 0.57 -4.16 6.15
CA GLU A 27 -0.65 -4.17 6.95
C GLU A 27 -1.87 -4.43 6.05
N MET A 28 -2.80 -5.23 6.54
CA MET A 28 -4.07 -5.47 5.84
C MET A 28 -5.16 -4.59 6.44
N GLU A 29 -5.65 -3.65 5.66
CA GLU A 29 -6.73 -2.76 6.03
C GLU A 29 -8.06 -3.19 5.41
N LYS A 30 -9.16 -2.88 6.10
CA LYS A 30 -10.51 -3.20 5.61
C LYS A 30 -11.44 -2.00 5.79
N GLU A 31 -11.74 -1.33 4.69
CA GLU A 31 -12.65 -0.19 4.65
C GLU A 31 -13.90 -0.50 3.82
N GLU A 32 -15.09 -0.22 4.36
CA GLU A 32 -16.39 -0.34 3.67
C GLU A 32 -16.61 -1.64 2.86
N GLY A 33 -16.05 -2.76 3.33
CA GLY A 33 -16.17 -4.07 2.69
C GLY A 33 -15.12 -4.36 1.60
N LYS A 34 -14.25 -3.40 1.30
CA LYS A 34 -13.02 -3.60 0.54
C LYS A 34 -11.88 -3.97 1.49
N THR A 35 -10.87 -4.63 0.94
CA THR A 35 -9.68 -5.04 1.70
C THR A 35 -8.47 -4.63 0.89
N TYR A 36 -7.54 -3.98 1.56
CA TYR A 36 -6.32 -3.43 0.97
C TYR A 36 -5.11 -3.92 1.75
N TYR A 37 -3.98 -4.01 1.08
CA TYR A 37 -2.68 -4.15 1.70
C TYR A 37 -1.94 -2.83 1.57
N GLU A 38 -1.50 -2.30 2.69
CA GLU A 38 -0.61 -1.16 2.77
C GLU A 38 0.83 -1.68 2.96
N VAL A 39 1.71 -1.38 2.00
CA VAL A 39 3.11 -1.79 2.06
C VAL A 39 3.99 -0.55 2.21
N LYS A 40 4.67 -0.45 3.36
CA LYS A 40 5.63 0.62 3.64
C LYS A 40 7.02 0.22 3.17
N ILE A 41 7.60 0.98 2.24
CA ILE A 41 8.92 0.71 1.65
C ILE A 41 9.85 1.89 1.89
N ILE A 42 11.00 1.63 2.50
CA ILE A 42 12.10 2.60 2.61
C ILE A 42 13.06 2.42 1.44
N THR A 43 13.28 3.48 0.68
CA THR A 43 14.29 3.48 -0.39
C THR A 43 15.69 3.71 0.17
N SER A 44 16.74 3.37 -0.57
CA SER A 44 18.13 3.64 -0.20
C SER A 44 18.41 5.13 0.08
N ASN A 45 17.57 6.01 -0.47
CA ASN A 45 17.64 7.46 -0.32
C ASN A 45 16.94 7.96 0.96
N LYS A 46 16.52 7.03 1.83
CA LYS A 46 15.72 7.29 3.05
C LYS A 46 14.37 7.95 2.79
N VAL A 47 13.79 7.74 1.60
CA VAL A 47 12.42 8.17 1.29
C VAL A 47 11.49 7.01 1.57
N LEU A 48 10.50 7.24 2.44
CA LEU A 48 9.45 6.29 2.76
C LEU A 48 8.31 6.42 1.75
N PHE A 49 7.92 5.30 1.18
CA PHE A 49 6.78 5.15 0.29
C PHE A 49 5.75 4.24 0.93
N GLU A 50 4.49 4.60 0.71
CA GLU A 50 3.34 3.79 1.08
C GLU A 50 2.68 3.33 -0.22
N VAL A 51 2.48 2.02 -0.37
CA VAL A 51 1.87 1.43 -1.55
C VAL A 51 0.61 0.70 -1.12
N GLU A 52 -0.55 1.21 -1.53
CA GLU A 52 -1.83 0.57 -1.26
C GLU A 52 -2.21 -0.36 -2.42
N ILE A 53 -2.60 -1.59 -2.10
CA ILE A 53 -2.87 -2.66 -3.07
C ILE A 53 -4.23 -3.27 -2.75
N ASP A 54 -5.14 -3.32 -3.72
CA ASP A 54 -6.41 -4.03 -3.59
C ASP A 54 -6.15 -5.53 -3.35
N ALA A 55 -6.56 -6.03 -2.19
CA ALA A 55 -6.25 -7.39 -1.74
C ALA A 55 -6.95 -8.47 -2.59
N HIS A 56 -8.03 -8.13 -3.31
CA HIS A 56 -8.75 -9.08 -4.15
C HIS A 56 -8.15 -9.22 -5.54
N THR A 57 -7.58 -8.14 -6.08
CA THR A 57 -7.09 -8.07 -7.46
C THR A 57 -5.58 -7.96 -7.59
N GLY A 58 -4.87 -7.59 -6.51
CA GLY A 58 -3.45 -7.29 -6.53
C GLY A 58 -3.09 -6.03 -7.33
N LYS A 59 -4.06 -5.15 -7.58
CA LYS A 59 -3.82 -3.89 -8.28
C LYS A 59 -3.35 -2.84 -7.28
N ILE A 60 -2.28 -2.14 -7.61
CA ILE A 60 -1.86 -0.96 -6.87
C ILE A 60 -2.92 0.13 -7.10
N VAL A 61 -3.52 0.61 -6.02
CA VAL A 61 -4.54 1.67 -6.06
C VAL A 61 -3.95 3.02 -5.72
N GLU A 62 -2.91 3.07 -4.88
CA GLU A 62 -2.27 4.31 -4.45
C GLU A 62 -0.76 4.09 -4.20
N VAL A 63 0.03 5.15 -4.45
CA VAL A 63 1.46 5.20 -4.11
C VAL A 63 1.76 6.61 -3.59
N GLU A 64 1.97 6.73 -2.30
CA GLU A 64 2.34 7.99 -1.65
C GLU A 64 3.80 7.99 -1.20
N ASN A 65 4.41 9.17 -1.09
CA ASN A 65 5.72 9.34 -0.49
C ASN A 65 5.64 10.27 0.72
N GLU A 66 5.97 9.77 1.90
CA GLU A 66 5.84 10.53 3.16
C GLU A 66 6.79 11.74 3.23
N GLY A 67 7.76 11.86 2.30
CA GLY A 67 8.66 13.01 2.20
C GLY A 67 8.01 14.33 1.75
N LYS A 68 6.73 14.34 1.36
CA LYS A 68 6.00 15.55 0.96
C LYS A 68 4.65 15.63 1.67
N HIS A 69 4.68 15.92 2.97
CA HIS A 69 3.51 16.41 3.69
C HIS A 69 3.19 17.88 3.28
N SER A 70 2.81 18.08 2.02
CA SER A 70 2.11 19.28 1.55
C SER A 70 0.67 18.90 1.25
N ARG A 71 -0.18 19.02 2.27
CA ARG A 71 -1.63 19.28 2.19
C ARG A 71 -2.37 18.51 1.08
N LYS A 72 -2.91 17.33 1.42
CA LYS A 72 -4.19 16.84 0.87
C LYS A 72 -4.73 15.62 1.64
N LYS A 73 -4.87 15.74 2.97
CA LYS A 73 -5.97 15.05 3.67
C LYS A 73 -7.26 15.84 3.46
N ASP A 74 -7.68 16.03 2.21
CA ASP A 74 -9.09 16.30 1.91
C ASP A 74 -9.80 14.94 1.93
N LYS A 75 -9.90 14.34 3.13
CA LYS A 75 -10.96 13.35 3.38
C LYS A 75 -12.25 14.13 3.18
N LYS A 76 -12.86 13.91 2.02
CA LYS A 76 -14.16 14.42 1.59
C LYS A 76 -15.19 14.16 2.69
N VAL A 77 -15.34 15.12 3.60
CA VAL A 77 -16.47 15.19 4.52
C VAL A 77 -17.71 15.37 3.63
N LYS A 78 -18.58 14.37 3.63
CA LYS A 78 -19.95 14.52 3.14
C LYS A 78 -20.82 15.00 4.27
#